data_AF-A0A5D2ATD4-F1
#
_entry.id   AF-A0A5D2ATD4-F1
#
_cell.length_a   1.000
_cell.length_b   1.000
_cell.length_c   1.000
_cell.angle_alpha   90.00
_cell.angle_beta   90.00
_cell.angle_gamma   90.00
#
_symmetry.space_group_name_H-M   'P 1'
#
loop_
_entity.id
_entity.type
_entity.pdbx_description
1 polymer ?
#
loop_
_entity_poly.entity_id
_entity_poly.type
_entity_poly.pdbx_seq_one_letter_code
_entity_poly.pdbx_strand_id
1 'polypeptide(L)'
;MFEESELLNVGEAGIYPLAVKAEAFPANSNDGSQNTQITLAVFEKENEEYHVRVVKQILWVNGMRYELQEIYGIRNSVNNNVGTSDAGKDCVICLTEPQDSTVLPCRHMCMCNSCAKVLRCQTNRCPICRQSIERLLEIKVNNSTNE
;
A
#
# COMPACT_ATOMS: atom_id res chain seq x y z
N MET A 1 -28.40 -18.87 7.17
CA MET A 1 -28.36 -17.40 7.19
C MET A 1 -28.24 -17.04 8.66
N PHE A 2 -27.17 -16.34 9.06
CA PHE A 2 -26.95 -15.99 10.46
C PHE A 2 -28.06 -15.07 10.96
N GLU A 3 -28.48 -15.22 12.21
CA GLU A 3 -29.43 -14.27 12.82
C GLU A 3 -28.70 -12.96 13.13
N GLU A 4 -29.37 -11.83 12.91
CA GLU A 4 -28.79 -10.49 13.11
C GLU A 4 -28.31 -10.29 14.55
N SER A 5 -28.99 -10.92 15.52
CA SER A 5 -28.62 -11.04 16.94
C SER A 5 -27.25 -11.68 17.19
N GLU A 6 -26.81 -12.62 16.35
CA GLU A 6 -25.53 -13.34 16.49
C GLU A 6 -24.33 -12.50 15.98
N LEU A 7 -24.59 -11.53 15.11
CA LEU A 7 -23.59 -10.57 14.60
C LEU A 7 -23.39 -9.38 15.55
N LEU A 8 -24.30 -9.19 16.50
CA LEU A 8 -24.32 -8.07 17.44
C LEU A 8 -23.48 -8.32 18.72
N ASN A 9 -22.43 -9.14 18.67
CA ASN A 9 -21.47 -9.20 19.80
C ASN A 9 -20.79 -7.83 19.93
N VAL A 10 -21.35 -7.01 20.81
CA VAL A 10 -21.08 -5.58 20.96
C VAL A 10 -19.67 -5.38 21.49
N GLY A 11 -18.73 -5.16 20.57
CA GLY A 11 -17.61 -4.26 20.86
C GLY A 11 -18.16 -2.85 21.09
N GLU A 12 -17.49 -2.04 21.92
CA GLU A 12 -17.89 -0.66 22.18
C GLU A 12 -18.24 0.10 20.88
N ALA A 13 -19.39 0.79 20.89
CA ALA A 13 -19.78 1.80 19.90
C ALA A 13 -20.02 1.34 18.44
N GLY A 14 -20.53 0.14 18.18
CA GLY A 14 -20.95 -0.25 16.81
C GLY A 14 -19.76 -0.53 15.87
N ILE A 15 -18.63 -0.93 16.46
CA ILE A 15 -17.41 -1.34 15.77
C ILE A 15 -17.26 -2.86 15.90
N TYR A 16 -17.19 -3.57 14.77
CA TYR A 16 -17.08 -5.02 14.72
C TYR A 16 -15.74 -5.44 14.09
N PRO A 17 -14.77 -5.97 14.85
CA PRO A 17 -13.48 -6.37 14.31
C PRO A 17 -13.59 -7.65 13.48
N LEU A 18 -12.95 -7.66 12.31
CA LEU A 18 -12.82 -8.80 11.41
C LEU A 18 -11.35 -9.09 11.13
N ALA A 19 -10.94 -10.34 11.27
CA ALA A 19 -9.63 -10.81 10.81
C ALA A 19 -9.82 -11.85 9.69
N VAL A 20 -9.30 -11.55 8.50
CA VAL A 20 -9.26 -12.48 7.36
C VAL A 20 -7.84 -12.99 7.19
N LYS A 21 -7.65 -14.31 7.33
CA LYS A 21 -6.36 -14.98 7.10
C LYS A 21 -6.45 -15.78 5.80
N ALA A 22 -5.59 -15.45 4.84
CA ALA A 22 -5.38 -16.23 3.63
C ALA A 22 -4.01 -16.91 3.70
N GLU A 23 -3.96 -18.21 3.40
CA GLU A 23 -2.77 -19.04 3.49
C GLU A 23 -2.48 -19.68 2.15
N ALA A 24 -1.21 -19.68 1.74
CA ALA A 24 -0.75 -20.34 0.54
C ALA A 24 0.23 -21.45 0.92
N PHE A 25 -0.09 -22.67 0.49
CA PHE A 25 0.75 -23.85 0.66
C PHE A 25 1.37 -24.22 -0.69
N PRO A 26 2.70 -24.18 -0.82
CA PRO A 26 3.37 -24.69 -2.01
C PRO A 26 3.09 -26.18 -2.20
N ALA A 27 2.82 -26.61 -3.43
CA ALA A 27 2.38 -27.98 -3.74
C ALA A 27 3.44 -29.07 -3.45
N ASN A 28 4.73 -28.72 -3.35
CA ASN A 28 5.84 -29.69 -3.39
C ASN A 28 7.01 -29.41 -2.40
N SER A 29 6.86 -28.56 -1.38
CA SER A 29 7.96 -28.34 -0.43
C SER A 29 7.76 -29.13 0.87
N ASN A 30 8.74 -29.99 1.18
CA ASN A 30 8.98 -30.50 2.54
C ASN A 30 9.44 -29.38 3.49
N ASP A 31 9.75 -28.21 2.95
CA ASP A 31 10.01 -26.99 3.70
C ASP A 31 8.66 -26.33 4.01
N GLY A 32 8.27 -26.33 5.29
CA GLY A 32 7.00 -25.79 5.79
C GLY A 32 6.88 -24.27 5.71
N SER A 33 7.55 -23.62 4.75
CA SER A 33 7.50 -22.18 4.54
C SER A 33 6.15 -21.77 3.94
N GLN A 34 5.19 -21.59 4.84
CA GLN A 34 3.83 -21.15 4.54
C GLN A 34 3.81 -19.62 4.40
N ASN A 35 3.31 -19.13 3.26
CA ASN A 35 3.05 -17.70 3.09
C ASN A 35 1.63 -17.41 3.58
N THR A 36 1.46 -16.35 4.37
CA THR A 36 0.17 -15.95 4.92
C THR A 36 -0.05 -14.46 4.75
N GLN A 37 -1.27 -14.06 4.39
CA GLN A 37 -1.73 -12.69 4.46
C GLN A 37 -2.85 -12.58 5.49
N ILE A 38 -2.74 -11.63 6.42
CA ILE A 38 -3.77 -11.30 7.40
C ILE A 38 -4.26 -9.89 7.12
N THR A 39 -5.56 -9.73 6.88
CA THR A 39 -6.22 -8.43 6.78
C THR A 39 -7.08 -8.22 8.01
N LEU A 40 -6.75 -7.21 8.81
CA LEU A 40 -7.54 -6.75 9.93
C LEU A 40 -8.41 -5.59 9.44
N ALA A 41 -9.72 -5.76 9.54
CA ALA A 41 -10.71 -4.78 9.17
C ALA A 41 -11.68 -4.54 10.33
N VAL A 42 -12.41 -3.44 10.27
CA VAL A 42 -13.54 -3.16 11.15
C VAL A 42 -14.76 -2.89 10.30
N PHE A 43 -15.91 -3.40 10.72
CA PHE A 43 -17.19 -2.89 10.27
C PHE A 43 -17.61 -1.77 11.22
N GLU A 44 -17.91 -0.61 10.66
CA GLU A 44 -18.43 0.55 11.38
C GLU A 44 -19.88 0.73 10.93
N LYS A 45 -20.82 0.77 11.88
CA LYS A 45 -22.22 1.06 11.58
C LYS A 45 -22.45 2.57 11.69
N GLU A 46 -22.72 3.21 10.56
CA GLU A 46 -23.06 4.64 10.47
C GLU A 46 -24.42 4.78 9.77
N ASN A 47 -25.39 5.46 10.41
CA ASN A 47 -26.74 5.66 9.86
C ASN A 47 -27.43 4.37 9.36
N GLU A 48 -27.32 3.27 10.11
CA GLU A 48 -27.85 1.94 9.73
C GLU A 48 -27.14 1.25 8.54
N GLU A 49 -26.07 1.83 7.99
CA GLU A 49 -25.24 1.22 6.96
C GLU A 49 -23.90 0.74 7.53
N TYR A 50 -23.47 -0.46 7.11
CA TYR A 50 -22.18 -1.03 7.51
C TYR A 50 -21.10 -0.67 6.49
N HIS A 51 -20.03 -0.04 6.98
CA HIS A 51 -18.85 0.30 6.22
C HIS A 51 -17.67 -0.56 6.66
N VAL A 52 -16.95 -1.15 5.70
CA VAL A 52 -15.73 -1.91 6.01
C VAL A 52 -14.53 -1.01 5.83
N ARG A 53 -13.71 -0.90 6.88
CA ARG A 53 -12.43 -0.20 6.83
C ARG A 53 -11.30 -1.17 7.14
N VAL A 54 -10.35 -1.30 6.22
CA VAL A 54 -9.10 -2.03 6.49
C VAL A 54 -8.26 -1.20 7.45
N VAL A 55 -7.94 -1.78 8.61
CA VAL A 55 -7.12 -1.13 9.64
C VAL A 55 -5.66 -1.46 9.43
N LYS A 56 -5.36 -2.71 9.08
CA LYS A 56 -3.99 -3.21 9.01
C LYS A 56 -3.91 -4.45 8.13
N GLN A 57 -2.81 -4.57 7.39
CA GLN A 57 -2.49 -5.78 6.66
C GLN A 57 -1.10 -6.28 7.04
N ILE A 58 -0.98 -7.59 7.23
CA ILE A 58 0.24 -8.26 7.67
C ILE A 58 0.54 -9.38 6.68
N LEU A 59 1.78 -9.44 6.22
CA LEU A 59 2.29 -10.52 5.38
C LEU A 59 3.30 -11.33 6.17
N TRP A 60 3.17 -12.64 6.13
CA TRP A 60 4.18 -13.60 6.56
C TRP A 60 4.76 -14.26 5.32
N VAL A 61 6.03 -14.01 5.06
CA VAL A 61 6.74 -14.57 3.91
C VAL A 61 8.07 -15.11 4.39
N ASN A 62 8.36 -16.38 4.08
CA ASN A 62 9.59 -17.06 4.50
C ASN A 62 9.89 -16.89 6.01
N GLY A 63 8.86 -17.00 6.85
CA GLY A 63 8.98 -16.86 8.31
C GLY A 63 9.15 -15.42 8.82
N MET A 64 9.21 -14.42 7.94
CA MET A 64 9.32 -13.00 8.31
C MET A 64 7.97 -12.29 8.26
N ARG A 65 7.71 -11.46 9.28
CA ARG A 65 6.50 -10.65 9.42
C ARG A 65 6.72 -9.25 8.85
N TYR A 66 5.88 -8.86 7.91
CA TYR A 66 5.83 -7.53 7.32
C TYR A 66 4.47 -6.88 7.56
N GLU A 67 4.47 -5.57 7.76
CA GLU A 67 3.25 -4.76 7.78
C GLU A 67 3.14 -4.03 6.45
N LEU A 68 2.01 -4.23 5.76
CA LEU A 68 1.79 -3.60 4.46
C LEU A 68 1.41 -2.14 4.67
N GLN A 69 2.08 -1.25 3.95
CA GLN A 69 1.76 0.17 3.93
C GLN A 69 1.53 0.61 2.49
N GLU A 70 0.50 1.42 2.28
CA GLU A 70 0.23 2.01 0.98
C GLU A 70 1.31 3.03 0.62
N ILE A 71 1.67 3.05 -0.66
CA ILE A 71 2.52 4.08 -1.24
C ILE A 71 1.64 4.97 -2.10
N TYR A 72 1.62 6.25 -1.77
CA TYR A 72 0.84 7.24 -2.51
C TYR A 72 1.58 7.64 -3.78
N GLY A 73 0.86 7.81 -4.88
CA GLY A 73 1.44 8.16 -6.18
C GLY A 73 1.69 6.96 -7.10
N ILE A 74 1.65 5.72 -6.59
CA ILE A 74 1.67 4.52 -7.43
C ILE A 74 0.28 4.34 -8.05
N ARG A 75 0.05 4.84 -9.27
CA ARG A 75 -1.19 4.55 -10.01
C ARG A 75 -1.13 3.12 -10.55
N ASN A 76 -2.08 2.29 -10.14
CA ASN A 76 -2.18 0.89 -10.56
C ASN A 76 -2.38 0.81 -12.09
N SER A 77 -1.48 0.13 -12.81
CA SER A 77 -1.48 0.02 -14.28
C SER A 77 -2.61 -0.87 -14.86
N VAL A 78 -3.68 -1.13 -14.09
CA VAL A 78 -4.76 -2.05 -14.49
C VAL A 78 -5.94 -1.37 -15.21
N ASN A 79 -5.94 -0.04 -15.38
CA ASN A 79 -6.86 0.64 -16.30
C ASN A 79 -6.11 1.10 -17.56
N ASN A 80 -5.85 0.16 -18.47
CA ASN A 80 -5.32 0.43 -19.81
C ASN A 80 -6.35 1.03 -20.79
N ASN A 81 -7.42 1.69 -20.31
CA ASN A 81 -8.47 2.22 -21.18
C ASN A 81 -9.03 3.55 -20.66
N VAL A 82 -8.24 4.63 -20.69
CA VAL A 82 -8.69 5.99 -21.05
C VAL A 82 -7.45 6.76 -21.50
N GLY A 83 -7.49 7.32 -22.70
CA GLY A 83 -6.42 8.11 -23.32
C GLY A 83 -6.15 9.45 -22.64
N THR A 84 -5.74 9.43 -21.38
CA THR A 84 -5.14 10.58 -20.70
C THR A 84 -3.64 10.35 -20.64
N SER A 85 -2.88 11.24 -21.27
CA SER A 85 -1.43 11.47 -21.17
C SER A 85 -0.76 10.87 -19.93
N ASP A 86 0.46 10.38 -20.09
CA ASP A 86 1.42 9.87 -19.08
C ASP A 86 1.72 10.82 -17.88
N ALA A 87 0.98 11.93 -17.76
CA ALA A 87 1.11 13.07 -16.85
C ALA A 87 0.95 12.77 -15.34
N GLY A 88 1.19 11.53 -14.90
CA GLY A 88 1.19 11.17 -13.48
C GLY A 88 2.21 10.10 -13.09
N LYS A 89 3.08 9.65 -14.01
CA LYS A 89 4.12 8.65 -13.74
C LYS A 89 5.54 9.22 -13.71
N ASP A 90 5.72 10.43 -14.20
CA ASP A 90 7.02 11.10 -14.24
C ASP A 90 7.31 11.85 -12.94
N CYS A 91 8.59 11.97 -12.63
CA CYS A 91 9.10 12.72 -11.50
C CYS A 91 8.59 14.16 -11.54
N VAL A 92 7.95 14.62 -10.46
CA VAL A 92 7.39 15.98 -10.37
C VAL A 92 8.44 17.09 -10.38
N ILE A 93 9.73 16.74 -10.34
CA ILE A 93 10.85 17.68 -10.32
C ILE A 93 11.44 17.84 -11.72
N CYS A 94 11.87 16.75 -12.37
CA CYS A 94 12.46 16.84 -13.71
C CYS A 94 11.44 16.70 -14.84
N LEU A 95 10.29 16.07 -14.59
CA LEU A 95 9.26 15.78 -15.58
C LEU A 95 9.74 14.93 -16.78
N THR A 96 10.86 14.20 -16.61
CA THR A 96 11.46 13.39 -17.68
C THR A 96 11.68 11.93 -17.30
N GLU A 97 12.01 11.67 -16.03
CA GLU A 97 12.31 10.33 -15.53
C GLU A 97 11.10 9.78 -14.76
N PRO A 98 10.87 8.46 -14.79
CA PRO A 98 9.79 7.85 -14.04
C PRO A 98 9.98 8.00 -12.52
N GLN A 99 8.88 7.99 -11.78
CA GLN A 99 8.92 7.96 -10.33
C GLN A 99 9.36 6.57 -9.84
N ASP A 100 10.41 6.53 -9.01
CA ASP A 100 10.96 5.31 -8.42
C ASP A 100 11.25 5.47 -6.92
N SER A 101 11.11 6.68 -6.38
CA SER A 101 11.58 7.02 -5.04
C SER A 101 10.43 7.43 -4.13
N THR A 102 10.25 6.66 -3.06
CA THR A 102 9.27 6.89 -2.01
C THR A 102 9.88 7.63 -0.83
N VAL A 103 9.24 8.70 -0.38
CA VAL A 103 9.65 9.47 0.79
C VAL A 103 9.06 8.88 2.08
N LEU A 104 9.90 8.55 3.05
CA LEU A 104 9.46 8.12 4.39
C LEU A 104 9.59 9.26 5.41
N PRO A 105 8.61 9.42 6.33
CA PRO A 105 7.51 8.48 6.63
C PRO A 105 6.20 8.74 5.87
N CYS A 106 6.12 9.80 5.03
CA CYS A 106 4.87 10.21 4.38
C CYS A 106 4.38 9.29 3.25
N ARG A 107 5.23 8.39 2.77
CA ARG A 107 5.01 7.39 1.70
C ARG A 107 4.60 7.94 0.33
N HIS A 108 4.87 9.21 0.04
CA HIS A 108 4.69 9.74 -1.31
C HIS A 108 5.83 9.28 -2.22
N MET A 109 5.49 8.51 -3.26
CA MET A 109 6.31 8.30 -4.44
C MET A 109 5.97 9.41 -5.44
N CYS A 110 6.94 10.28 -5.73
CA CYS A 110 6.70 11.46 -6.58
C CYS A 110 7.94 11.90 -7.35
N MET A 111 9.08 11.23 -7.20
CA MET A 111 10.32 11.64 -7.84
C MET A 111 11.16 10.45 -8.26
N CYS A 112 12.07 10.69 -9.20
CA CYS A 112 13.14 9.77 -9.55
C CYS A 112 14.29 9.85 -8.54
N ASN A 113 15.13 8.83 -8.50
CA ASN A 113 16.22 8.69 -7.53
C ASN A 113 17.27 9.81 -7.65
N SER A 114 17.54 10.28 -8.86
CA SER A 114 18.48 11.39 -9.10
C SER A 114 17.98 12.69 -8.46
N CYS A 115 16.73 13.08 -8.72
CA CYS A 115 16.12 14.25 -8.09
C CYS A 115 15.98 14.08 -6.56
N ALA A 116 15.67 12.88 -6.08
CA ALA A 116 15.55 12.61 -4.64
C ALA A 116 16.85 12.88 -3.87
N LYS A 117 17.99 12.47 -4.43
CA LYS A 117 19.33 12.71 -3.86
C LYS A 117 19.65 14.19 -3.76
N VAL A 118 19.34 14.97 -4.80
CA VAL A 118 19.55 16.43 -4.81
C VAL A 118 18.63 17.12 -3.81
N LEU A 119 17.34 16.78 -3.81
CA LEU A 119 16.33 17.38 -2.94
C LEU A 119 16.67 17.20 -1.45
N ARG A 120 17.23 16.03 -1.09
CA ARG A 120 17.67 15.72 0.28
C ARG A 120 18.75 16.68 0.78
N CYS A 121 19.63 17.16 -0.10
CA CYS A 121 20.69 18.10 0.24
C CYS A 121 20.22 19.57 0.26
N GLN A 122 19.09 19.89 -0.38
CA GLN A 122 18.59 21.26 -0.51
C GLN A 122 17.53 21.59 0.53
N THR A 123 16.35 20.98 0.39
CA THR A 123 15.17 21.31 1.21
C THR A 123 14.83 20.22 2.22
N ASN A 124 15.21 18.97 1.92
CA ASN A 124 14.91 17.79 2.71
C ASN A 124 13.40 17.66 3.07
N ARG A 125 12.51 18.05 2.17
CA ARG A 125 11.05 17.99 2.34
C ARG A 125 10.37 17.32 1.16
N CYS A 126 9.31 16.55 1.43
CA CYS A 126 8.46 15.94 0.41
C CYS A 126 7.81 17.02 -0.48
N PRO A 127 7.89 16.93 -1.82
CA PRO A 127 7.22 17.88 -2.73
C PRO A 127 5.69 17.91 -2.59
N ILE A 128 5.09 16.78 -2.21
CA ILE A 128 3.62 16.66 -2.12
C ILE A 128 3.08 17.22 -0.81
N CYS A 129 3.59 16.74 0.32
CA CYS A 129 3.03 17.07 1.65
C CYS A 129 3.94 17.95 2.53
N ARG A 130 5.14 18.31 2.04
CA ARG A 130 6.14 19.15 2.75
C ARG A 130 6.69 18.58 4.06
N GLN A 131 6.35 17.34 4.39
CA GLN A 131 6.91 16.61 5.54
C GLN A 131 8.41 16.39 5.35
N SER A 132 9.18 16.45 6.45
CA SER A 132 10.63 16.20 6.42
C SER A 132 10.94 14.80 5.94
N ILE A 133 11.98 14.66 5.11
CA ILE A 133 12.46 13.38 4.61
C ILE A 133 13.37 12.76 5.67
N GLU A 134 13.00 11.59 6.18
CA GLU A 134 13.85 10.79 7.07
C GLU A 134 14.66 9.77 6.28
N ARG A 135 13.96 9.06 5.38
CA ARG A 135 14.54 8.01 4.52
C ARG A 135 13.90 8.07 3.13
N LEU A 136 14.65 7.58 2.16
CA LEU A 136 14.20 7.36 0.79
C LEU A 136 14.24 5.87 0.53
N LEU A 137 13.15 5.33 -0.02
CA LEU A 137 13.07 3.95 -0.49
C LEU A 137 12.97 3.98 -2.01
N GLU A 138 13.97 3.40 -2.67
CA GLU A 138 13.97 3.18 -4.12
C GLU A 138 13.21 1.89 -4.44
N ILE A 139 12.27 1.96 -5.37
CA ILE A 139 11.45 0.84 -5.82
C ILE A 139 11.64 0.72 -7.33
N LYS A 140 12.29 -0.37 -7.73
CA LYS A 140 12.47 -0.68 -9.14
C LYS A 140 11.23 -1.38 -9.66
N VAL A 141 10.45 -0.69 -10.48
CA VAL A 141 9.35 -1.29 -11.23
C VAL A 141 9.93 -1.84 -12.52
N ASN A 142 9.91 -3.16 -12.70
CA ASN A 142 10.25 -3.75 -13.99
C ASN A 142 9.14 -3.40 -14.97
N ASN A 143 9.30 -2.32 -15.73
CA ASN A 143 8.51 -2.11 -16.93
C ASN A 143 9.00 -3.13 -17.96
N SER A 144 8.47 -4.35 -17.94
CA SER A 144 8.58 -5.27 -19.07
C SER A 144 7.77 -4.67 -20.23
N THR A 145 8.34 -3.69 -20.91
CA THR A 145 8.00 -3.38 -22.29
C THR A 145 8.47 -4.59 -23.08
N ASN A 146 7.55 -5.51 -23.38
CA ASN A 146 7.76 -6.46 -24.47
C ASN A 146 7.89 -5.61 -25.74
N GLU A 147 9.12 -5.40 -26.21
CA GLU A 147 9.41 -5.07 -27.60
C GLU A 147 9.01 -6.24 -28.51
#